data_AF-A0A434R6N9-F1
#
_entry.id   AF-A0A434R6N9-F1
#
_cell.length_a   1.000
_cell.length_b   1.000
_cell.length_c   1.000
_cell.angle_alpha   90.00
_cell.angle_beta   90.00
_cell.angle_gamma   90.00
#
_symmetry.space_group_name_H-M   'P 1'
#
loop_
_entity.id
_entity.type
_entity.pdbx_description
1 polymer ?
#
loop_
_entity_poly.entity_id
_entity_poly.type
_entity_poly.pdbx_seq_one_letter_code
_entity_poly.pdbx_strand_id
1 'polypeptide(L)'
;ITFEEEATFKLGNALFRKNWVSSPSSTQASDGLGPLFNERACQNCHLKDGRGRPPESGTGSTSMFLRLARDASNAEERAELADYKLLNFPDPVYGSQLQDLAVPGLKGEGRMRIDYSEAKVTLGDGAVVLLRKPRYSVENPGYGPLHPRTTLSPRLTPPMIGLGLIEEIAPADILALADPHDRDSDGISGRPNIVREELSGAITLGRFGWKAQAASIRQQAADAFAGDIGISTPEVPKHWGDCTEAEKACLTLPNGVQERRGAAEAPPPVMDLVTFYSQNLAVPARRDLD
;
A
#
# COMPACT_ATOMS: atom_id res chain seq x y z
N ILE A 1 4.92 20.75 16.16
CA ILE A 1 3.77 20.39 17.02
C ILE A 1 3.85 21.08 18.37
N THR A 2 2.72 21.41 18.97
CA THR A 2 2.55 21.96 20.32
C THR A 2 2.66 20.87 21.39
N PHE A 3 2.62 21.25 22.67
CA PHE A 3 2.65 20.30 23.80
C PHE A 3 1.43 19.35 23.82
N GLU A 4 0.23 19.86 23.55
CA GLU A 4 -0.99 19.05 23.47
C GLU A 4 -0.92 18.06 22.29
N GLU A 5 -0.41 18.52 21.14
CA GLU A 5 -0.20 17.68 19.96
C GLU A 5 0.85 16.58 20.18
N GLU A 6 1.73 16.71 21.17
CA GLU A 6 2.68 15.63 21.52
C GLU A 6 1.94 14.38 22.03
N ALA A 7 0.83 14.56 22.76
CA ALA A 7 -0.02 13.46 23.19
C ALA A 7 -0.69 12.78 21.98
N THR A 8 -1.23 13.58 21.06
CA THR A 8 -1.83 13.12 19.80
C THR A 8 -0.83 12.34 18.95
N PHE A 9 0.40 12.85 18.81
CA PHE A 9 1.48 12.17 18.11
C PHE A 9 1.82 10.82 18.74
N LYS A 10 1.95 10.76 20.08
CA LYS A 10 2.24 9.52 20.81
C LYS A 10 1.10 8.49 20.70
N LEU A 11 -0.16 8.94 20.71
CA LEU A 11 -1.32 8.07 20.49
C LEU A 11 -1.36 7.51 19.07
N GLY A 12 -1.08 8.35 18.06
CA GLY A 12 -0.93 7.90 16.68
C GLY A 12 0.19 6.87 16.50
N ASN A 13 1.36 7.10 17.12
CA ASN A 13 2.43 6.11 17.15
C ASN A 13 2.00 4.80 17.83
N ALA A 14 1.28 4.89 18.96
CA ALA A 14 0.77 3.71 19.65
C ALA A 14 -0.17 2.88 18.76
N LEU A 15 -1.03 3.52 17.96
CA LEU A 15 -1.86 2.85 16.96
C LEU A 15 -1.04 2.28 15.80
N PHE A 16 -0.05 3.00 15.30
CA PHE A 16 0.85 2.56 14.23
C PHE A 16 1.61 1.27 14.60
N ARG A 17 1.92 1.10 15.89
CA ARG A 17 2.63 -0.05 16.46
C ARG A 17 1.72 -1.17 16.95
N LYS A 18 0.42 -0.93 16.98
CA LYS A 18 -0.55 -1.85 17.56
C LYS A 18 -0.76 -3.04 16.64
N ASN A 19 -0.59 -4.24 17.18
CA ASN A 19 -1.00 -5.46 16.51
C ASN A 19 -2.51 -5.60 16.58
N TRP A 20 -3.13 -5.70 15.40
CA TRP A 20 -4.52 -6.08 15.25
C TRP A 20 -4.66 -7.60 15.40
N VAL A 21 -5.80 -8.04 15.93
CA VAL A 21 -6.13 -9.44 16.17
C VAL A 21 -7.40 -9.82 15.42
N SER A 22 -7.49 -11.09 15.02
CA SER A 22 -8.58 -11.61 14.20
C SER A 22 -9.91 -11.52 14.94
N SER A 23 -10.95 -11.09 14.21
CA SER A 23 -12.30 -11.01 14.73
C SER A 23 -12.97 -12.38 14.85
N PRO A 24 -13.87 -12.57 15.84
CA PRO A 24 -14.10 -11.70 16.99
C PRO A 24 -12.99 -11.88 18.04
N SER A 25 -12.66 -10.80 18.75
CA SER A 25 -11.68 -10.86 19.84
C SER A 25 -12.29 -10.50 21.19
N SER A 26 -11.77 -11.09 22.27
CA SER A 26 -12.10 -10.67 23.64
C SER A 26 -11.68 -9.23 23.92
N THR A 27 -10.64 -8.74 23.22
CA THR A 27 -10.16 -7.36 23.32
C THR A 27 -10.66 -6.56 22.13
N GLN A 28 -11.90 -6.06 22.22
CA GLN A 28 -12.53 -5.22 21.18
C GLN A 28 -11.70 -3.99 20.77
N ALA A 29 -10.76 -3.55 21.61
CA ALA A 29 -9.86 -2.45 21.26
C ALA A 29 -8.84 -2.83 20.18
N SER A 30 -8.43 -4.09 20.07
CA SER A 30 -7.45 -4.58 19.08
C SER A 30 -8.05 -5.46 17.98
N ASP A 31 -9.37 -5.61 18.00
CA ASP A 31 -10.13 -6.39 17.04
C ASP A 31 -10.15 -5.77 15.64
N GLY A 32 -10.44 -6.58 14.61
CA GLY A 32 -10.61 -6.12 13.23
C GLY A 32 -9.55 -6.59 12.23
N LEU A 33 -8.54 -7.39 12.63
CA LEU A 33 -7.59 -7.93 11.64
C LEU A 33 -8.37 -8.71 10.57
N GLY A 34 -8.19 -8.34 9.30
CA GLY A 34 -8.91 -8.96 8.21
C GLY A 34 -8.54 -10.43 8.02
N PRO A 35 -9.37 -11.23 7.32
CA PRO A 35 -9.13 -12.66 7.21
C PRO A 35 -7.88 -13.02 6.43
N LEU A 36 -7.58 -12.23 5.38
CA LEU A 36 -6.37 -12.29 4.57
C LEU A 36 -5.63 -10.97 4.74
N PHE A 37 -4.33 -11.04 4.98
CA PHE A 37 -3.50 -9.88 5.28
C PHE A 37 -2.03 -10.15 4.97
N ASN A 38 -1.21 -9.10 4.92
CA ASN A 38 0.24 -9.19 4.81
C ASN A 38 0.95 -8.90 6.12
N GLU A 39 0.41 -8.00 6.95
CA GLU A 39 0.95 -7.73 8.28
C GLU A 39 -0.13 -7.33 9.30
N ARG A 40 0.23 -7.40 10.59
CA ARG A 40 -0.70 -7.10 11.70
C ARG A 40 -0.60 -5.69 12.26
N ALA A 41 0.42 -4.93 11.87
CA ALA A 41 0.66 -3.57 12.31
C ALA A 41 1.47 -2.81 11.27
N CYS A 42 1.24 -1.50 11.13
CA CYS A 42 1.98 -0.67 10.18
C CYS A 42 3.50 -0.73 10.45
N GLN A 43 3.92 -0.72 11.73
CA GLN A 43 5.34 -0.81 12.09
C GLN A 43 6.02 -2.11 11.63
N ASN A 44 5.29 -3.21 11.42
CA ASN A 44 5.90 -4.47 11.01
C ASN A 44 6.48 -4.35 9.59
N CYS A 45 5.78 -3.62 8.70
CA CYS A 45 6.29 -3.24 7.39
C CYS A 45 7.26 -2.04 7.47
N HIS A 46 6.92 -1.04 8.29
CA HIS A 46 7.67 0.22 8.47
C HIS A 46 8.55 0.18 9.72
N LEU A 47 9.53 -0.72 9.75
CA LEU A 47 10.36 -0.94 10.94
C LEU A 47 11.07 0.35 11.35
N LYS A 48 10.73 0.87 12.54
CA LYS A 48 11.21 2.17 13.05
C LYS A 48 10.99 3.30 12.04
N ASP A 49 9.81 3.32 11.40
CA ASP A 49 9.40 4.31 10.40
C ASP A 49 10.29 4.30 9.13
N GLY A 50 11.11 3.26 9.00
CA GLY A 50 12.10 3.11 7.95
C GLY A 50 11.58 2.42 6.70
N ARG A 51 12.45 2.36 5.70
CA ARG A 51 12.23 1.63 4.47
C ARG A 51 12.28 0.13 4.72
N GLY A 52 11.37 -0.60 4.07
CA GLY A 52 11.38 -2.06 4.04
C GLY A 52 12.62 -2.64 3.36
N ARG A 53 12.75 -3.96 3.41
CA ARG A 53 13.81 -4.73 2.75
C ARG A 53 13.19 -5.89 1.95
N PRO A 54 13.75 -6.22 0.77
CA PRO A 54 13.38 -7.45 0.09
C PRO A 54 13.58 -8.66 1.00
N PRO A 55 12.76 -9.71 0.90
CA PRO A 55 12.95 -10.92 1.68
C PRO A 55 14.30 -11.55 1.38
N GLU A 56 14.99 -12.00 2.42
CA GLU A 56 16.14 -12.88 2.28
C GLU A 56 15.65 -14.29 1.94
N SER A 57 16.45 -15.06 1.21
CA SER A 57 16.10 -16.41 0.76
C SER A 57 15.62 -17.29 1.94
N GLY A 58 14.38 -17.78 1.86
CA GLY A 58 13.78 -18.65 2.88
C GLY A 58 13.07 -17.92 4.02
N THR A 59 13.10 -16.58 4.06
CA THR A 59 12.34 -15.77 5.02
C THR A 59 11.06 -15.21 4.40
N GLY A 60 10.05 -14.94 5.25
CA GLY A 60 8.82 -14.29 4.83
C GLY A 60 9.03 -12.86 4.34
N SER A 61 8.06 -12.35 3.60
CA SER A 61 8.09 -11.07 2.90
C SER A 61 7.60 -9.91 3.80
N THR A 62 8.15 -9.76 5.00
CA THR A 62 7.64 -8.86 6.07
C THR A 62 7.41 -7.39 5.64
N SER A 63 8.12 -6.88 4.63
CA SER A 63 8.01 -5.47 4.21
C SER A 63 8.02 -5.28 2.69
N MET A 64 7.69 -6.33 1.95
CA MET A 64 7.61 -6.30 0.49
C MET A 64 6.49 -7.22 0.02
N PHE A 65 5.61 -6.75 -0.87
CA PHE A 65 4.48 -7.53 -1.36
C PHE A 65 4.32 -7.39 -2.87
N LEU A 66 3.36 -8.11 -3.45
CA LEU A 66 3.01 -8.01 -4.88
C LEU A 66 1.67 -7.30 -5.05
N ARG A 67 1.68 -6.13 -5.72
CA ARG A 67 0.44 -5.63 -6.34
C ARG A 67 0.10 -6.46 -7.56
N LEU A 68 -1.17 -6.75 -7.72
CA LEU A 68 -1.73 -7.51 -8.83
C LEU A 68 -2.59 -6.57 -9.66
N ALA A 69 -2.29 -6.48 -10.95
CA ALA A 69 -3.01 -5.60 -11.86
C ALA A 69 -3.07 -6.19 -13.26
N ARG A 70 -4.13 -5.88 -13.99
CA ARG A 70 -4.29 -6.19 -15.41
C ARG A 70 -4.76 -4.94 -16.16
N ASP A 71 -4.48 -4.91 -17.45
CA ASP A 71 -5.00 -3.89 -18.35
C ASP A 71 -6.50 -4.08 -18.61
N ALA A 72 -7.13 -3.00 -19.07
CA ALA A 72 -8.51 -3.01 -19.56
C ALA A 72 -8.68 -3.99 -20.74
N SER A 73 -9.78 -4.72 -20.74
CA SER A 73 -10.06 -5.84 -21.63
C SER A 73 -11.06 -5.48 -22.72
N ASN A 74 -11.95 -4.54 -22.42
CA ASN A 74 -13.08 -4.15 -23.26
C ASN A 74 -13.26 -2.63 -23.24
N ALA A 75 -14.27 -2.13 -23.97
CA ALA A 75 -14.48 -0.69 -24.13
C ALA A 75 -14.97 -0.04 -22.84
N GLU A 76 -15.75 -0.78 -22.06
CA GLU A 76 -16.31 -0.37 -20.77
C GLU A 76 -15.19 -0.16 -19.76
N GLU A 77 -14.31 -1.14 -19.58
CA GLU A 77 -13.13 -1.05 -18.72
C GLU A 77 -12.19 0.09 -19.15
N ARG A 78 -12.03 0.32 -20.46
CA ARG A 78 -11.24 1.46 -20.95
C ARG A 78 -11.88 2.81 -20.61
N ALA A 79 -13.21 2.89 -20.65
CA ALA A 79 -13.93 4.10 -20.27
C ALA A 79 -13.80 4.37 -18.76
N GLU A 80 -13.78 3.34 -17.91
CA GLU A 80 -13.56 3.49 -16.48
C GLU A 80 -12.17 4.05 -16.13
N LEU A 81 -11.13 3.60 -16.84
CA LEU A 81 -9.78 4.18 -16.69
C LEU A 81 -9.73 5.63 -17.17
N ALA A 82 -10.38 5.94 -18.30
CA ALA A 82 -10.44 7.29 -18.84
C ALA A 82 -11.19 8.26 -17.94
N ASP A 83 -12.17 7.76 -17.17
CA ASP A 83 -12.92 8.51 -16.16
C ASP A 83 -12.28 8.41 -14.75
N TYR A 84 -11.05 7.90 -14.63
CA TYR A 84 -10.33 7.77 -13.35
C TYR A 84 -11.10 7.03 -12.25
N LYS A 85 -12.05 6.14 -12.61
CA LYS A 85 -12.77 5.31 -11.63
C LYS A 85 -11.86 4.27 -11.02
N LEU A 86 -10.94 3.76 -11.83
CA LEU A 86 -9.90 2.82 -11.44
C LEU A 86 -8.59 3.26 -12.08
N LEU A 87 -7.47 3.00 -11.42
CA LEU A 87 -6.13 3.23 -11.99
C LEU A 87 -5.65 2.05 -12.84
N ASN A 88 -6.19 0.87 -12.56
CA ASN A 88 -5.98 -0.40 -13.25
C ASN A 88 -7.03 -1.39 -12.71
N PHE A 89 -7.13 -2.56 -13.32
CA PHE A 89 -8.03 -3.60 -12.84
C PHE A 89 -7.29 -4.60 -11.96
N PRO A 90 -7.87 -5.03 -10.82
CA PRO A 90 -7.30 -6.07 -10.00
C PRO A 90 -7.33 -7.45 -10.70
N ASP A 91 -6.60 -8.41 -10.14
CA ASP A 91 -6.83 -9.81 -10.44
C ASP A 91 -8.24 -10.21 -9.98
N PRO A 92 -9.03 -10.93 -10.79
CA PRO A 92 -10.41 -11.27 -10.44
C PRO A 92 -10.53 -12.31 -9.32
N VAL A 93 -9.45 -13.05 -9.00
CA VAL A 93 -9.42 -14.04 -7.92
C VAL A 93 -8.75 -13.47 -6.67
N TYR A 94 -7.66 -12.74 -6.87
CA TYR A 94 -6.74 -12.31 -5.79
C TYR A 94 -6.78 -10.81 -5.48
N GLY A 95 -7.71 -10.07 -6.08
CA GLY A 95 -7.84 -8.64 -5.84
C GLY A 95 -6.64 -7.84 -6.36
N SER A 96 -6.38 -6.72 -5.69
CA SER A 96 -5.36 -5.75 -6.09
C SER A 96 -3.96 -6.05 -5.52
N GLN A 97 -3.87 -6.98 -4.56
CA GLN A 97 -2.67 -7.27 -3.80
C GLN A 97 -2.70 -8.70 -3.26
N LEU A 98 -1.62 -9.46 -3.48
CA LEU A 98 -1.46 -10.79 -2.91
C LEU A 98 -1.36 -10.72 -1.38
N GLN A 99 -2.13 -11.54 -0.68
CA GLN A 99 -2.13 -11.68 0.78
C GLN A 99 -1.43 -12.97 1.24
N ASP A 100 -0.21 -12.82 1.76
CA ASP A 100 0.65 -13.96 2.13
C ASP A 100 0.16 -14.69 3.41
N LEU A 101 -0.59 -14.02 4.28
CA LEU A 101 -1.03 -14.53 5.58
C LEU A 101 -2.56 -14.58 5.68
N ALA A 102 -3.03 -15.42 6.61
CA ALA A 102 -4.44 -15.56 6.91
C ALA A 102 -4.68 -15.81 8.40
N VAL A 103 -5.90 -15.51 8.86
CA VAL A 103 -6.36 -15.85 10.21
C VAL A 103 -6.51 -17.37 10.38
N PRO A 104 -6.51 -17.90 11.62
CA PRO A 104 -6.70 -19.34 11.85
C PRO A 104 -7.94 -19.89 11.16
N GLY A 105 -7.78 -21.03 10.47
CA GLY A 105 -8.87 -21.67 9.72
C GLY A 105 -8.97 -21.26 8.25
N LEU A 106 -8.24 -20.22 7.83
CA LEU A 106 -8.12 -19.82 6.43
C LEU A 106 -6.68 -20.04 5.93
N LYS A 107 -6.50 -20.17 4.61
CA LYS A 107 -5.19 -20.23 3.97
C LYS A 107 -4.86 -18.89 3.34
N GLY A 108 -3.60 -18.45 3.43
CA GLY A 108 -3.12 -17.31 2.65
C GLY A 108 -3.25 -17.58 1.14
N GLU A 109 -3.24 -16.51 0.36
CA GLU A 109 -3.49 -16.54 -1.08
C GLU A 109 -2.38 -17.20 -1.88
N GLY A 110 -1.16 -17.17 -1.34
CA GLY A 110 0.05 -17.70 -1.95
C GLY A 110 1.25 -17.12 -1.23
N ARG A 111 2.44 -17.27 -1.82
CA ARG A 111 3.66 -16.63 -1.31
C ARG A 111 4.44 -15.98 -2.43
N MET A 112 4.95 -14.77 -2.20
CA MET A 112 5.88 -14.16 -3.14
C MET A 112 7.20 -14.96 -3.18
N ARG A 113 7.62 -15.37 -4.38
CA ARG A 113 8.95 -15.94 -4.67
C ARG A 113 9.75 -14.96 -5.52
N ILE A 114 11.02 -14.79 -5.14
CA ILE A 114 12.00 -14.01 -5.91
C ILE A 114 13.18 -14.91 -6.27
N ASP A 115 13.30 -15.27 -7.53
CA ASP A 115 14.49 -15.92 -8.08
C ASP A 115 15.42 -14.85 -8.65
N TYR A 116 16.73 -15.00 -8.47
CA TYR A 116 17.70 -14.07 -9.05
C TYR A 116 18.57 -14.79 -10.06
N SER A 117 18.75 -14.18 -11.23
CA SER A 117 19.82 -14.54 -12.17
C SER A 117 20.87 -13.44 -12.21
N GLU A 118 22.10 -13.80 -12.56
CA GLU A 118 23.18 -12.83 -12.72
C GLU A 118 23.36 -12.43 -14.19
N ALA A 119 23.66 -11.17 -14.42
CA ALA A 119 24.00 -10.63 -15.73
C ALA A 119 25.29 -9.81 -15.62
N LYS A 120 26.27 -10.11 -16.49
CA LYS A 120 27.48 -9.30 -16.62
C LYS A 120 27.14 -8.00 -17.35
N VAL A 121 27.50 -6.87 -16.76
CA VAL A 121 27.35 -5.54 -17.36
C VAL A 121 28.71 -4.87 -17.40
N THR A 122 29.08 -4.35 -18.55
CA THR A 122 30.28 -3.53 -18.72
C THR A 122 29.89 -2.07 -18.53
N LEU A 123 30.51 -1.40 -17.57
CA LEU A 123 30.31 0.02 -17.29
C LEU A 123 31.07 0.89 -18.29
N GLY A 124 30.81 2.21 -18.27
CA GLY A 124 31.41 3.15 -19.23
C GLY A 124 32.93 3.26 -19.16
N ASP A 125 33.55 2.85 -18.05
CA ASP A 125 35.00 2.80 -17.85
C ASP A 125 35.64 1.45 -18.22
N GLY A 126 34.83 0.49 -18.71
CA GLY A 126 35.25 -0.86 -19.05
C GLY A 126 35.22 -1.86 -17.89
N ALA A 127 34.88 -1.43 -16.67
CA ALA A 127 34.73 -2.34 -15.54
C ALA A 127 33.55 -3.30 -15.76
N VAL A 128 33.74 -4.59 -15.47
CA VAL A 128 32.68 -5.60 -15.56
C VAL A 128 32.13 -5.88 -14.18
N VAL A 129 30.83 -5.63 -14.00
CA VAL A 129 30.09 -5.93 -12.77
C VAL A 129 29.05 -7.02 -13.01
N LEU A 130 28.70 -7.76 -11.95
CA LEU A 130 27.59 -8.70 -11.95
C LEU A 130 26.36 -8.02 -11.35
N LEU A 131 25.31 -7.85 -12.16
CA LEU A 131 24.02 -7.37 -11.69
C LEU A 131 23.09 -8.55 -11.43
N ARG A 132 22.34 -8.48 -10.32
CA ARG A 132 21.27 -9.43 -10.02
C ARG A 132 19.97 -8.97 -10.67
N LYS A 133 19.39 -9.82 -11.53
CA LYS A 133 18.08 -9.61 -12.15
C LYS A 133 17.02 -10.43 -11.40
N PRO A 134 16.07 -9.80 -10.70
CA PRO A 134 15.01 -10.53 -10.03
C PRO A 134 13.94 -11.01 -11.02
N ARG A 135 13.40 -12.20 -10.76
CA ARG A 135 12.19 -12.75 -11.36
C ARG A 135 11.19 -13.02 -10.23
N TYR A 136 10.02 -12.40 -10.34
CA TYR A 136 8.94 -12.49 -9.36
C TYR A 136 7.91 -13.52 -9.82
N SER A 137 7.41 -14.32 -8.88
CA SER A 137 6.28 -15.24 -9.09
C SER A 137 5.49 -15.46 -7.81
N VAL A 138 4.26 -15.96 -7.94
CA VAL A 138 3.45 -16.44 -6.83
C VAL A 138 3.63 -17.95 -6.69
N GLU A 139 4.10 -18.41 -5.54
CA GLU A 139 4.15 -19.82 -5.18
C GLU A 139 2.85 -20.27 -4.53
N ASN A 140 2.43 -21.51 -4.85
CA ASN A 140 1.31 -22.21 -4.22
C ASN A 140 0.02 -21.37 -4.11
N PRO A 141 -0.51 -20.87 -5.25
CA PRO A 141 -1.71 -20.06 -5.23
C PRO A 141 -2.91 -20.85 -4.63
N GLY A 142 -3.49 -20.32 -3.56
CA GLY A 142 -4.45 -21.02 -2.69
C GLY A 142 -5.90 -21.07 -3.18
N TYR A 143 -6.26 -20.22 -4.14
CA TYR A 143 -7.65 -19.99 -4.60
C TYR A 143 -7.81 -20.21 -6.11
N GLY A 144 -6.84 -20.87 -6.74
CA GLY A 144 -6.82 -21.16 -8.18
C GLY A 144 -5.70 -20.41 -8.91
N PRO A 145 -5.57 -20.56 -10.24
CA PRO A 145 -4.57 -19.81 -10.98
C PRO A 145 -4.90 -18.30 -11.00
N LEU A 146 -3.87 -17.46 -10.94
CA LEU A 146 -4.02 -16.03 -11.27
C LEU A 146 -4.53 -15.90 -12.72
N HIS A 147 -5.24 -14.81 -12.99
CA HIS A 147 -5.69 -14.53 -14.34
C HIS A 147 -4.46 -14.34 -15.27
N PRO A 148 -4.48 -14.87 -16.52
CA PRO A 148 -3.28 -14.94 -17.38
C PRO A 148 -2.73 -13.58 -17.82
N ARG A 149 -3.53 -12.51 -17.73
CA ARG A 149 -3.09 -11.12 -17.98
C ARG A 149 -2.68 -10.36 -16.72
N THR A 150 -2.69 -11.01 -15.55
CA THR A 150 -2.28 -10.38 -14.30
C THR A 150 -0.77 -10.17 -14.32
N THR A 151 -0.39 -8.94 -14.08
CA THR A 151 0.99 -8.49 -13.91
C THR A 151 1.32 -8.40 -12.42
N LEU A 152 2.53 -8.82 -12.08
CA LEU A 152 3.07 -8.74 -10.72
C LEU A 152 3.91 -7.47 -10.59
N SER A 153 3.50 -6.57 -9.71
CA SER A 153 4.23 -5.35 -9.40
C SER A 153 4.79 -5.42 -7.97
N PRO A 154 6.05 -5.83 -7.77
CA PRO A 154 6.67 -5.85 -6.46
C PRO A 154 6.74 -4.46 -5.84
N ARG A 155 6.28 -4.32 -4.59
CA ARG A 155 6.31 -3.08 -3.81
C ARG A 155 7.07 -3.29 -2.52
N LEU A 156 8.09 -2.46 -2.33
CA LEU A 156 8.84 -2.41 -1.08
C LEU A 156 8.24 -1.34 -0.18
N THR A 157 8.16 -1.56 1.12
CA THR A 157 7.61 -0.53 2.02
C THR A 157 8.44 0.77 1.97
N PRO A 158 7.84 1.95 1.68
CA PRO A 158 8.56 3.23 1.66
C PRO A 158 8.84 3.74 3.09
N PRO A 159 9.85 4.61 3.28
CA PRO A 159 10.06 5.28 4.56
C PRO A 159 8.92 6.25 4.89
N MET A 160 8.64 6.45 6.18
CA MET A 160 7.55 7.33 6.65
C MET A 160 7.99 8.77 6.97
N ILE A 161 9.30 9.01 7.03
CA ILE A 161 9.86 10.32 7.38
C ILE A 161 9.55 11.39 6.32
N GLY A 162 9.16 12.59 6.77
CA GLY A 162 9.00 13.76 5.93
C GLY A 162 7.78 13.76 5.01
N LEU A 163 6.84 12.81 5.15
CA LEU A 163 5.67 12.74 4.28
C LEU A 163 4.80 14.02 4.37
N GLY A 164 4.62 14.59 5.57
CA GLY A 164 3.89 15.86 5.71
C GLY A 164 4.51 17.00 4.91
N LEU A 165 5.84 17.09 4.84
CA LEU A 165 6.53 18.10 4.01
C LEU A 165 6.24 17.90 2.52
N ILE A 166 6.11 16.64 2.08
CA ILE A 166 5.72 16.33 0.70
C ILE A 166 4.25 16.69 0.47
N GLU A 167 3.37 16.49 1.46
CA GLU A 167 1.94 16.84 1.37
C GLU A 167 1.70 18.35 1.28
N GLU A 168 2.57 19.16 1.89
CA GLU A 168 2.51 20.63 1.85
C GLU A 168 2.92 21.24 0.50
N ILE A 169 3.52 20.46 -0.41
CA ILE A 169 3.82 20.96 -1.77
C ILE A 169 2.50 21.31 -2.46
N ALA A 170 2.37 22.51 -3.03
CA ALA A 170 1.14 22.88 -3.70
C ALA A 170 0.94 22.01 -4.96
N PRO A 171 -0.28 21.49 -5.23
CA PRO A 171 -0.52 20.69 -6.43
C PRO A 171 -0.15 21.41 -7.73
N ALA A 172 -0.34 22.72 -7.79
CA ALA A 172 0.02 23.55 -8.94
C ALA A 172 1.52 23.51 -9.25
N ASP A 173 2.39 23.46 -8.23
CA ASP A 173 3.84 23.41 -8.42
C ASP A 173 4.26 22.08 -9.05
N ILE A 174 3.63 20.97 -8.65
CA ILE A 174 3.88 19.66 -9.25
C ILE A 174 3.38 19.62 -10.70
N LEU A 175 2.18 20.14 -10.95
CA LEU A 175 1.58 20.16 -12.29
C LEU A 175 2.34 21.08 -13.27
N ALA A 176 2.93 22.17 -12.77
CA ALA A 176 3.73 23.09 -13.58
C ALA A 176 5.02 22.45 -14.12
N LEU A 177 5.51 21.39 -13.47
CA LEU A 177 6.69 20.61 -13.87
C LEU A 177 6.34 19.42 -14.78
N ALA A 178 5.07 19.26 -15.17
CA ALA A 178 4.67 18.22 -16.10
C ALA A 178 5.21 18.50 -17.51
N ASP A 179 5.99 17.56 -18.04
CA ASP A 179 6.47 17.61 -19.42
C ASP A 179 6.18 16.30 -20.16
N PRO A 180 4.92 16.01 -20.51
CA PRO A 180 4.55 14.75 -21.16
C PRO A 180 5.14 14.58 -22.57
N HIS A 181 5.73 15.64 -23.14
CA HIS A 181 6.20 15.73 -24.51
C HIS A 181 7.70 16.04 -24.64
N ASP A 182 8.45 16.05 -23.52
CA ASP A 182 9.91 16.28 -23.52
C ASP A 182 10.28 17.57 -24.29
N ARG A 183 9.62 18.68 -23.90
CA ARG A 183 9.69 19.99 -24.55
C ARG A 183 11.07 20.64 -24.40
N ASP A 184 11.81 20.28 -23.35
CA ASP A 184 13.19 20.73 -23.15
C ASP A 184 14.24 19.76 -23.72
N SER A 185 13.81 18.59 -24.23
CA SER A 185 14.65 17.59 -24.89
C SER A 185 15.76 17.05 -24.00
N ASP A 186 15.49 16.94 -22.68
CA ASP A 186 16.38 16.31 -21.72
C ASP A 186 16.23 14.77 -21.68
N GLY A 187 15.22 14.24 -22.39
CA GLY A 187 14.91 12.82 -22.48
C GLY A 187 13.90 12.33 -21.44
N ILE A 188 13.29 13.22 -20.66
CA ILE A 188 12.38 12.90 -19.56
C ILE A 188 10.96 13.39 -19.87
N SER A 189 10.06 12.46 -20.18
CA SER A 189 8.63 12.77 -20.39
C SER A 189 7.81 12.66 -19.09
N GLY A 190 7.95 13.63 -18.19
CA GLY A 190 7.27 13.64 -16.88
C GLY A 190 5.75 13.73 -16.98
N ARG A 191 5.03 12.78 -16.34
CA ARG A 191 3.56 12.74 -16.31
C ARG A 191 3.05 12.61 -14.87
N PRO A 192 2.31 13.60 -14.36
CA PRO A 192 1.63 13.47 -13.07
C PRO A 192 0.61 12.34 -13.12
N ASN A 193 0.47 11.59 -12.02
CA ASN A 193 -0.63 10.66 -11.89
C ASN A 193 -1.87 11.39 -11.38
N ILE A 194 -3.03 11.11 -11.98
CA ILE A 194 -4.30 11.70 -11.63
C ILE A 194 -5.19 10.60 -11.05
N VAL A 195 -5.83 10.88 -9.94
CA VAL A 195 -6.60 9.91 -9.14
C VAL A 195 -7.96 10.49 -8.80
N ARG A 196 -8.92 9.64 -8.46
CA ARG A 196 -10.20 10.04 -7.89
C ARG A 196 -10.17 9.82 -6.39
N GLU A 197 -10.50 10.84 -5.60
CA GLU A 197 -10.66 10.69 -4.16
C GLU A 197 -11.97 9.96 -3.86
N GLU A 198 -11.93 8.95 -2.98
CA GLU A 198 -13.08 8.07 -2.74
C GLU A 198 -14.26 8.81 -2.07
N LEU A 199 -13.99 9.68 -1.09
CA LEU A 199 -15.04 10.35 -0.32
C LEU A 199 -15.73 11.48 -1.09
N SER A 200 -14.99 12.40 -1.71
CA SER A 200 -15.59 13.51 -2.47
C SER A 200 -15.88 13.18 -3.94
N GLY A 201 -15.28 12.12 -4.48
CA GLY A 201 -15.30 11.82 -5.91
C GLY A 201 -14.48 12.78 -6.75
N ALA A 202 -13.72 13.71 -6.15
CA ALA A 202 -12.94 14.70 -6.86
C ALA A 202 -11.77 14.06 -7.63
N ILE A 203 -11.58 14.47 -8.87
CA ILE A 203 -10.39 14.13 -9.65
C ILE A 203 -9.27 15.08 -9.24
N THR A 204 -8.16 14.53 -8.74
CA THR A 204 -7.07 15.29 -8.15
C THR A 204 -5.71 14.66 -8.43
N LEU A 205 -4.64 15.34 -8.02
CA LEU A 205 -3.27 14.86 -8.14
C LEU A 205 -3.03 13.69 -7.19
N GLY A 206 -2.55 12.57 -7.72
CA GLY A 206 -1.98 11.49 -6.93
C GLY A 206 -0.55 11.83 -6.50
N ARG A 207 -0.19 11.49 -5.26
CA ARG A 207 1.05 11.98 -4.61
C ARG A 207 1.79 10.90 -3.85
N PHE A 208 1.07 9.97 -3.22
CA PHE A 208 1.63 9.00 -2.28
C PHE A 208 1.65 7.58 -2.84
N GLY A 209 2.58 6.79 -2.29
CA GLY A 209 2.90 5.46 -2.77
C GLY A 209 3.81 5.49 -4.01
N TRP A 210 4.35 4.32 -4.39
CA TRP A 210 5.36 4.20 -5.45
C TRP A 210 4.91 4.58 -6.85
N LYS A 211 3.61 4.68 -7.11
CA LYS A 211 3.04 5.14 -8.38
C LYS A 211 2.14 6.36 -8.18
N ALA A 212 2.29 7.07 -7.07
CA ALA A 212 1.49 8.24 -6.74
C ALA A 212 -0.03 7.96 -6.87
N GLN A 213 -0.48 6.86 -6.27
CA GLN A 213 -1.85 6.35 -6.44
C GLN A 213 -2.83 6.84 -5.37
N ALA A 214 -2.32 7.44 -4.30
CA ALA A 214 -3.12 8.06 -3.25
C ALA A 214 -2.94 9.59 -3.29
N ALA A 215 -4.05 10.33 -3.13
CA ALA A 215 -4.05 11.79 -3.15
C ALA A 215 -3.47 12.43 -1.89
N SER A 216 -3.62 11.75 -0.75
CA SER A 216 -3.22 12.23 0.58
C SER A 216 -2.59 11.11 1.40
N ILE A 217 -1.89 11.48 2.49
CA ILE A 217 -1.36 10.54 3.49
C ILE A 217 -2.50 9.75 4.10
N ARG A 218 -3.66 10.40 4.33
CA ARG A 218 -4.86 9.75 4.87
C ARG A 218 -5.38 8.65 3.95
N GLN A 219 -5.51 8.93 2.66
CA GLN A 219 -5.94 7.92 1.69
C GLN A 219 -4.91 6.78 1.60
N GLN A 220 -3.61 7.10 1.59
CA GLN A 220 -2.56 6.08 1.58
C GLN A 220 -2.62 5.17 2.82
N ALA A 221 -2.93 5.74 3.99
CA ALA A 221 -3.13 4.98 5.22
C ALA A 221 -4.38 4.10 5.14
N ALA A 222 -5.49 4.62 4.58
CA ALA A 222 -6.72 3.87 4.39
C ALA A 222 -6.53 2.67 3.44
N ASP A 223 -5.82 2.88 2.33
CA ASP A 223 -5.47 1.83 1.37
C ASP A 223 -4.58 0.75 2.02
N ALA A 224 -3.66 1.15 2.92
CA ALA A 224 -2.81 0.23 3.67
C ALA A 224 -3.59 -0.54 4.74
N PHE A 225 -4.52 0.10 5.46
CA PHE A 225 -5.42 -0.60 6.38
C PHE A 225 -6.19 -1.71 5.66
N ALA A 226 -6.81 -1.41 4.52
CA ALA A 226 -7.59 -2.39 3.77
C ALA A 226 -6.72 -3.43 3.06
N GLY A 227 -5.63 -3.01 2.42
CA GLY A 227 -4.80 -3.88 1.58
C GLY A 227 -3.74 -4.68 2.34
N ASP A 228 -3.17 -4.14 3.42
CA ASP A 228 -2.07 -4.80 4.14
C ASP A 228 -2.54 -5.49 5.43
N ILE A 229 -3.54 -4.94 6.11
CA ILE A 229 -4.04 -5.44 7.40
C ILE A 229 -5.45 -6.06 7.27
N GLY A 230 -6.18 -5.71 6.22
CA GLY A 230 -7.54 -6.18 5.97
C GLY A 230 -8.63 -5.49 6.80
N ILE A 231 -8.36 -4.25 7.24
CA ILE A 231 -9.24 -3.42 8.08
C ILE A 231 -9.96 -2.37 7.24
N SER A 232 -11.27 -2.26 7.42
CA SER A 232 -12.06 -1.19 6.83
C SER A 232 -11.86 0.17 7.51
N THR A 233 -11.95 1.21 6.68
CA THR A 233 -11.92 2.63 7.08
C THR A 233 -13.11 3.36 6.46
N PRO A 234 -13.43 4.59 6.88
CA PRO A 234 -14.44 5.41 6.19
C PRO A 234 -14.13 5.60 4.70
N GLU A 235 -12.86 5.77 4.36
CA GLU A 235 -12.37 5.98 3.00
C GLU A 235 -12.35 4.68 2.19
N VAL A 236 -12.12 3.53 2.83
CA VAL A 236 -12.11 2.22 2.17
C VAL A 236 -12.96 1.24 2.99
N PRO A 237 -14.30 1.23 2.79
CA PRO A 237 -15.24 0.48 3.63
C PRO A 237 -15.30 -1.01 3.29
N LYS A 238 -14.14 -1.67 3.19
CA LYS A 238 -14.01 -3.10 2.90
C LYS A 238 -13.73 -3.90 4.18
N HIS A 239 -14.77 -4.42 4.84
CA HIS A 239 -14.66 -5.12 6.13
C HIS A 239 -13.93 -6.47 6.08
N TRP A 240 -13.55 -6.93 4.89
CA TRP A 240 -12.79 -8.15 4.66
C TRP A 240 -11.52 -7.88 3.86
N GLY A 241 -11.02 -6.63 3.89
CA GLY A 241 -9.83 -6.24 3.15
C GLY A 241 -9.99 -6.39 1.64
N ASP A 242 -9.01 -6.99 0.99
CA ASP A 242 -8.97 -7.14 -0.48
C ASP A 242 -9.62 -8.44 -0.99
N CYS A 243 -10.33 -9.17 -0.13
CA CYS A 243 -10.98 -10.42 -0.51
C CYS A 243 -11.98 -10.25 -1.65
N THR A 244 -12.01 -11.22 -2.56
CA THR A 244 -12.88 -11.20 -3.73
C THR A 244 -14.05 -12.18 -3.63
N GLU A 245 -14.99 -12.12 -4.58
CA GLU A 245 -16.07 -13.11 -4.70
C GLU A 245 -15.58 -14.55 -4.90
N ALA A 246 -14.35 -14.74 -5.41
CA ALA A 246 -13.74 -16.05 -5.54
C ALA A 246 -13.35 -16.65 -4.18
N GLU A 247 -13.16 -15.81 -3.16
CA GLU A 247 -12.65 -16.16 -1.84
C GLU A 247 -13.79 -16.23 -0.81
N LYS A 248 -14.83 -16.99 -1.15
CA LYS A 248 -16.09 -17.07 -0.36
C LYS A 248 -15.88 -17.31 1.13
N ALA A 249 -14.92 -18.17 1.48
CA ALA A 249 -14.60 -18.45 2.88
C ALA A 249 -14.10 -17.20 3.62
N CYS A 250 -13.30 -16.36 2.97
CA CYS A 250 -12.88 -15.07 3.53
C CYS A 250 -14.10 -14.18 3.84
N LEU A 251 -14.99 -14.01 2.86
CA LEU A 251 -16.16 -13.13 2.98
C LEU A 251 -17.20 -13.60 4.00
N THR A 252 -17.14 -14.86 4.45
CA THR A 252 -18.05 -15.39 5.47
C THR A 252 -17.53 -15.25 6.90
N LEU A 253 -16.25 -14.90 7.07
CA LEU A 253 -15.67 -14.74 8.40
C LEU A 253 -16.22 -13.48 9.10
N PRO A 254 -16.28 -13.45 10.42
CA PRO A 254 -16.68 -12.27 11.16
C PRO A 254 -15.69 -11.12 10.94
N ASN A 255 -16.20 -9.90 10.89
CA ASN A 255 -15.40 -8.67 10.87
C ASN A 255 -15.40 -7.99 12.24
N GLY A 256 -14.56 -6.96 12.42
CA GLY A 256 -14.39 -6.23 13.68
C GLY A 256 -15.27 -4.99 13.83
N VAL A 257 -16.27 -4.79 12.95
CA VAL A 257 -17.14 -3.61 13.02
C VAL A 257 -17.88 -3.60 14.36
N GLN A 258 -17.81 -2.47 15.05
CA GLN A 258 -18.51 -2.24 16.31
C GLN A 258 -19.49 -1.10 16.12
N GLU A 259 -20.80 -1.40 16.06
CA GLU A 259 -21.85 -0.41 15.81
C GLU A 259 -21.73 0.85 16.69
N ARG A 260 -21.36 0.67 17.98
CA ARG A 260 -21.13 1.75 18.94
C ARG A 260 -19.98 2.70 18.59
N ARG A 261 -19.09 2.32 17.64
CA ARG A 261 -17.90 3.06 17.20
C ARG A 261 -18.01 3.56 15.77
N GLY A 262 -19.08 3.19 15.05
CA GLY A 262 -19.31 3.57 13.66
C GLY A 262 -19.39 2.36 12.72
N ALA A 263 -19.45 2.67 11.41
CA ALA A 263 -19.64 1.66 10.37
C ALA A 263 -18.34 0.97 9.91
N ALA A 264 -17.16 1.48 10.32
CA ALA A 264 -15.86 0.93 9.93
C ALA A 264 -15.07 0.44 11.15
N GLU A 265 -14.14 -0.48 10.92
CA GLU A 265 -13.28 -1.08 11.95
C GLU A 265 -12.24 -0.09 12.50
N ALA A 266 -11.68 0.74 11.62
CA ALA A 266 -10.86 1.90 11.97
C ALA A 266 -11.68 3.19 11.73
N PRO A 267 -12.45 3.67 12.72
CA PRO A 267 -13.31 4.86 12.58
C PRO A 267 -12.49 6.17 12.48
N PRO A 268 -13.13 7.32 12.18
CA PRO A 268 -12.43 8.59 11.97
C PRO A 268 -11.39 8.95 13.04
N PRO A 269 -11.64 8.81 14.36
CA PRO A 269 -10.62 9.11 15.36
C PRO A 269 -9.35 8.26 15.26
N VAL A 270 -9.46 7.00 14.80
CA VAL A 270 -8.28 6.15 14.54
C VAL A 270 -7.52 6.67 13.33
N MET A 271 -8.24 6.99 12.25
CA MET A 271 -7.63 7.52 11.03
C MET A 271 -6.99 8.88 11.24
N ASP A 272 -7.59 9.76 12.04
CA ASP A 272 -7.04 11.07 12.41
C ASP A 272 -5.71 10.93 13.14
N LEU A 273 -5.64 10.03 14.13
CA LEU A 273 -4.42 9.77 14.90
C LEU A 273 -3.29 9.20 14.03
N VAL A 274 -3.59 8.23 13.17
CA VAL A 274 -2.60 7.62 12.26
C VAL A 274 -2.12 8.63 11.21
N THR A 275 -3.04 9.42 10.66
CA THR A 275 -2.71 10.48 9.70
C THR A 275 -1.83 11.54 10.34
N PHE A 276 -2.21 12.03 11.54
CA PHE A 276 -1.43 13.04 12.26
C PHE A 276 -0.02 12.56 12.56
N TYR A 277 0.14 11.32 13.03
CA TYR A 277 1.46 10.73 13.25
C TYR A 277 2.29 10.71 11.96
N SER A 278 1.69 10.22 10.86
CA SER A 278 2.36 10.07 9.55
C SER A 278 2.77 11.42 8.93
N GLN A 279 1.96 12.46 9.15
CA GLN A 279 2.26 13.83 8.72
C GLN A 279 3.43 14.46 9.51
N ASN A 280 3.56 14.12 10.79
CA ASN A 280 4.45 14.81 11.72
C ASN A 280 5.76 14.06 12.03
N LEU A 281 6.09 13.01 11.27
CA LEU A 281 7.39 12.34 11.35
C LEU A 281 8.48 13.19 10.69
N ALA A 282 9.34 13.78 11.51
CA ALA A 282 10.43 14.64 11.05
C ALA A 282 11.46 13.88 10.21
N VAL A 283 12.09 14.59 9.27
CA VAL A 283 13.29 14.09 8.58
C VAL A 283 14.48 14.04 9.55
N PRO A 284 15.36 13.03 9.46
CA PRO A 284 16.59 13.01 10.25
C PRO A 284 17.43 14.26 10.00
N ALA A 285 18.08 14.77 11.04
CA ALA A 285 19.06 15.84 10.89
C ALA A 285 20.13 15.41 9.88
N ARG A 286 20.47 16.33 8.96
CA ARG A 286 21.55 16.12 8.00
C ARG A 286 22.85 15.92 8.76
N ARG A 287 23.59 14.86 8.44
CA ARG A 287 24.92 14.58 9.00
C ARG A 287 25.97 15.39 8.24
N ASP A 288 27.07 15.70 8.92
CA ASP A 288 28.29 16.28 8.33
C ASP A 288 28.02 17.59 7.56
N LEU A 289 27.35 18.54 8.22
CA LEU A 289 27.27 19.92 7.76
C LEU A 289 28.60 20.61 8.03
N ASP A 290 29.45 20.66 7.02
CA ASP A 290 30.53 21.66 6.88
C ASP A 290 29.98 22.92 6.19
#